data_AF-A0A941CEK6-F1
#
_entry.id   AF-A0A941CEK6-F1
#
_cell.length_a   1.000
_cell.length_b   1.000
_cell.length_c   1.000
_cell.angle_alpha   90.00
_cell.angle_beta   90.00
_cell.angle_gamma   90.00
#
_symmetry.space_group_name_H-M   'P 1'
#
loop_
_entity.id
_entity.type
_entity.pdbx_description
1 polymer ?
#
loop_
_entity_poly.entity_id
_entity_poly.type
_entity_poly.pdbx_seq_one_letter_code
_entity_poly.pdbx_strand_id
1 'polypeptide(L)' 'MIKNLENFGKSLTKEQQKEINGGNIGGRRCNTNRDCWDSSPFLGPGDVSCRYSPFSSFKVCVFN' A
#
# COMPACT_ATOMS: atom_id res chain seq x y z
N MET A 1 -0.07 -26.86 -2.86
CA MET A 1 0.41 -26.34 -1.57
C MET A 1 -0.19 -24.96 -1.36
N ILE A 2 -1.22 -24.86 -0.51
CA ILE A 2 -2.01 -23.65 -0.30
C ILE A 2 -1.29 -22.82 0.78
N LYS A 3 -0.31 -22.00 0.38
CA LYS A 3 0.43 -21.09 1.28
C LYS A 3 -0.44 -20.00 1.92
N ASN A 4 -1.70 -19.88 1.51
CA ASN A 4 -2.60 -18.81 1.95
C ASN A 4 -3.55 -19.23 3.08
N LEU A 5 -3.53 -20.49 3.54
CA LEU A 5 -4.47 -20.97 4.58
C LEU A 5 -3.96 -20.80 6.03
N GLU A 6 -2.67 -20.51 6.24
CA GLU A 6 -2.07 -20.47 7.59
C GLU A 6 -2.42 -19.20 8.41
N ASN A 7 -3.09 -18.21 7.81
CA ASN A 7 -3.40 -16.93 8.47
C ASN A 7 -4.86 -16.77 8.91
N PHE A 8 -5.69 -17.81 8.83
CA PHE A 8 -7.04 -17.75 9.41
C PHE A 8 -6.98 -17.75 10.95
N GLY A 9 -7.13 -16.57 11.56
CA GLY A 9 -7.32 -16.41 13.00
C GLY A 9 -6.14 -15.80 13.79
N LYS A 10 -5.00 -15.51 13.16
CA LYS A 10 -3.91 -14.76 13.79
C LYS A 10 -4.07 -13.27 13.51
N SER A 11 -4.01 -12.43 14.55
CA SER A 11 -3.81 -10.99 14.37
C SER A 11 -2.44 -10.79 13.73
N LEU A 12 -2.42 -10.52 12.43
CA LEU A 12 -1.21 -10.21 11.69
C LEU A 12 -0.53 -8.98 12.31
N THR A 13 0.79 -9.00 12.44
CA THR A 13 1.52 -7.80 12.87
C THR A 13 1.38 -6.71 11.80
N LYS A 14 1.53 -5.44 12.17
CA LYS A 14 1.42 -4.33 11.19
C LYS A 14 2.35 -4.51 9.98
N GLU A 15 3.53 -5.10 10.20
CA GLU A 15 4.51 -5.44 9.17
C GLU A 15 3.99 -6.53 8.22
N GLN A 16 3.40 -7.61 8.76
CA GLN A 16 2.82 -8.68 7.95
C GLN A 16 1.54 -8.21 7.22
N GLN A 17 0.77 -7.30 7.84
CA GLN A 17 -0.37 -6.67 7.16
C GLN A 17 0.10 -5.70 6.07
N LYS A 18 1.25 -5.04 6.21
CA LYS A 18 1.86 -4.27 5.13
C LYS A 18 2.32 -5.16 3.97
N GLU A 19 2.81 -6.37 4.27
CA GLU A 19 3.25 -7.33 3.26
C GLU A 19 2.08 -8.00 2.52
N ILE A 20 0.97 -8.28 3.23
CA ILE A 20 -0.22 -8.98 2.68
C ILE A 20 -1.27 -7.99 2.15
N ASN A 21 -1.61 -6.96 2.93
CA ASN A 21 -2.66 -5.96 2.65
C ASN A 21 -2.12 -4.59 2.22
N GLY A 22 -0.80 -4.36 2.25
CA GLY A 22 -0.19 -3.23 1.53
C GLY A 22 -0.30 -3.35 0.01
N GLY A 23 -0.95 -4.42 -0.48
CA GLY A 23 -2.03 -4.33 -1.45
C GLY A 23 -1.84 -3.27 -2.52
N ASN A 24 -0.85 -3.46 -3.38
CA ASN A 24 -0.65 -2.78 -4.67
C ASN A 24 -1.15 -1.32 -4.74
N ILE A 25 -0.80 -0.51 -3.73
CA ILE A 25 -1.14 0.93 -3.76
C ILE A 25 -0.24 1.65 -4.77
N GLY A 26 0.90 1.05 -5.09
CA GLY A 26 1.75 1.41 -6.21
C GLY A 26 0.95 1.51 -7.50
N GLY A 27 0.82 2.73 -8.05
CA GLY A 27 0.05 2.97 -9.27
C GLY A 27 -1.40 3.41 -9.04
N ARG A 28 -1.91 3.41 -7.80
CA ARG A 28 -3.24 3.96 -7.49
C ARG A 28 -3.20 5.48 -7.69
N ARG A 29 -4.15 6.01 -8.47
CA ARG A 29 -4.27 7.46 -8.70
C ARG A 29 -4.52 8.19 -7.38
N CYS A 30 -3.84 9.32 -7.19
CA CYS A 30 -3.93 10.15 -6.00
C CYS A 30 -3.85 11.63 -6.39
N ASN A 31 -4.30 12.52 -5.50
CA ASN A 31 -4.13 13.96 -5.67
C ASN A 31 -3.16 14.54 -4.65
N THR A 32 -3.14 13.95 -3.44
CA THR A 32 -2.31 14.34 -2.31
C THR A 32 -1.63 13.11 -1.70
N ASN A 33 -0.54 13.31 -0.95
CA ASN A 33 0.13 12.22 -0.24
C ASN A 33 -0.82 11.52 0.76
N ARG A 34 -1.77 12.27 1.32
CA ARG A 34 -2.76 11.74 2.27
C ARG A 34 -3.70 10.74 1.64
N ASP A 35 -4.06 10.89 0.36
CA ASP A 35 -4.84 9.88 -0.36
C ASP A 35 -4.14 8.51 -0.35
N CYS A 36 -2.80 8.50 -0.40
CA CYS A 36 -2.01 7.28 -0.36
C CYS A 36 -1.91 6.67 1.05
N TRP A 37 -1.91 7.50 2.09
CA TRP A 37 -1.90 7.06 3.48
C TRP A 37 -3.27 6.54 3.90
N ASP A 38 -4.35 7.27 3.56
CA ASP A 38 -5.72 6.85 3.85
C ASP A 38 -6.12 5.60 3.05
N SER A 39 -5.40 5.30 1.95
CA SER A 39 -5.59 4.08 1.16
C SER A 39 -5.17 2.81 1.90
N SER A 40 -4.32 2.90 2.92
CA SER A 40 -3.91 1.73 3.71
C SER A 40 -3.65 2.10 5.16
N PRO A 41 -4.28 1.40 6.12
CA PRO A 41 -4.05 1.64 7.54
C PRO A 41 -2.62 1.30 8.01
N PHE A 42 -1.76 0.78 7.13
CA PHE A 42 -0.38 0.40 7.43
C PHE A 42 0.67 1.30 6.76
N LEU A 43 0.28 2.17 5.82
CA LEU A 43 1.21 3.06 5.13
C LEU A 43 1.06 4.49 5.63
N GLY A 44 2.17 5.09 6.06
CA GLY A 44 2.19 6.44 6.59
C GLY A 44 3.00 7.44 5.76
N PRO A 45 3.07 8.70 6.25
CA PRO A 45 4.02 9.69 5.76
C PRO A 45 5.46 9.16 5.93
N GLY A 46 6.05 8.71 4.82
CA GLY A 46 7.38 8.10 4.78
C GLY A 46 7.42 6.84 3.93
N ASP A 47 6.39 6.00 3.98
CA ASP A 47 6.35 4.74 3.23
C ASP A 47 5.87 4.90 1.79
N VAL A 48 4.93 5.83 1.58
CA VAL A 48 4.30 6.08 0.28
C VAL A 48 4.07 7.57 0.08
N SER A 49 4.16 8.01 -1.16
CA SER A 49 3.85 9.39 -1.53
C SER A 49 3.16 9.46 -2.88
N CYS A 50 2.39 10.54 -3.07
CA CYS A 50 1.65 10.80 -4.29
C CYS A 50 2.53 11.59 -5.26
N ARG A 51 3.03 10.93 -6.31
CA ARG A 51 3.95 11.52 -7.28
C ARG A 51 3.60 11.08 -8.70
N TYR A 52 4.11 11.82 -9.68
CA TYR A 52 4.05 11.33 -11.05
C TYR A 52 4.96 10.12 -11.21
N SER A 53 4.42 9.06 -11.80
CA SER A 53 5.18 7.87 -12.18
C SER A 53 5.44 7.92 -13.68
N PRO A 54 6.63 7.49 -14.15
CA PRO A 54 6.91 7.42 -15.59
C PRO A 54 5.95 6.50 -16.36
N PHE A 55 5.20 5.64 -15.67
CA PHE A 55 4.23 4.71 -16.25
C PHE A 55 2.77 5.22 -16.20
N SER A 56 2.52 6.46 -15.77
CA SER A 56 1.16 7.01 -15.66
C SER A 56 1.13 8.51 -15.97
N SER A 57 0.13 8.95 -16.74
CA SER A 57 -0.13 10.38 -17.01
C SER A 57 -0.70 11.14 -15.81
N PHE A 58 -0.98 10.44 -14.71
CA PHE A 58 -1.55 11.01 -13.50
C PHE A 58 -0.62 10.80 -12.31
N LYS A 59 -0.79 11.60 -11.26
CA LYS A 59 -0.16 11.33 -9.97
C LYS A 59 -0.70 10.02 -9.44
N VAL A 60 0.22 9.15 -9.02
CA VAL A 60 -0.07 7.87 -8.42
C VAL A 60 0.68 7.73 -7.11
N CYS A 61 0.20 6.85 -6.25
CA CYS A 61 0.91 6.47 -5.05
C CYS A 61 2.13 5.65 -5.47
N VAL A 62 3.29 6.05 -4.97
CA VAL A 62 4.59 5.42 -5.21
C VAL A 62 5.23 5.20 -3.85
N PHE A 63 5.75 3.99 -3.63
CA PHE A 63 6.51 3.67 -2.43
C PHE A 63 7.82 4.48 -2.44
N ASN A 64 8.17 5.10 -1.30
CA ASN A 64 9.43 5.83 -1.18
C ASN A 64 10.62 4.89 -0.96
#